data_AF-A0A9E4MGP4-F1
#
_entry.id   AF-A0A9E4MGP4-F1
#
_cell.length_a   1.000
_cell.length_b   1.000
_cell.length_c   1.000
_cell.angle_alpha   90.00
_cell.angle_beta   90.00
_cell.angle_gamma   90.00
#
_symmetry.space_group_name_H-M   'P 1'
#
loop_
_entity.id
_entity.type
_entity.pdbx_description
1 polymer ?
#
loop_
_entity_poly.entity_id
_entity_poly.type
_entity_poly.pdbx_seq_one_letter_code
_entity_poly.pdbx_strand_id
1 'polypeptide(L)'
;MKSAKARKAGCFHASRVLAVLLVSGAPAPRAALADTAVQAEVVPLPPTEARPTWVRKADKGFFDDAVALNPEAHVVAVIRTDSASFAHLELFDLSTKEKVNSIALGDPNEIYERIVFPGPDRSVVLVVRDGKSGQRLAQRFDEAGKPAGVIGPATQIGFTSRAGKPFAVKWDRLQKKGRTQYAVAAVDLADLSVVGKPKVLMADLEDRLTAPALRVLAWTDGQSRLFGQEPGGYDKTKDVRMPDRAALFDLLRGEIVWRGEITDVMGWGLANQLRQRRPGRSVFADIAEDESRLELVDAMGVRAPLGLRVPFEMYDQRSLIEREAVDPPRLAFSLTVDPLNPPALARKKADVPKLDLYQVALPEPGQLVPQVPLTAEHLLRVPMNDRPVGWTVHGSYVVILRKFKSFARGGDAFEVYTIR
;
A
#
# COMPACT_ATOMS: atom_id res chain seq x y z
N MET A 1 22.01 45.16 -44.44
CA MET A 1 20.55 45.06 -44.70
C MET A 1 19.83 45.19 -43.36
N LYS A 2 19.36 46.39 -42.99
CA LYS A 2 17.91 46.77 -42.90
C LYS A 2 17.07 45.69 -42.19
N SER A 3 16.83 45.82 -40.89
CA SER A 3 15.63 46.47 -40.28
C SER A 3 14.36 45.59 -40.34
N ALA A 4 13.83 45.18 -39.18
CA ALA A 4 12.46 45.54 -38.80
C ALA A 4 12.14 45.14 -37.34
N LYS A 5 11.69 46.18 -36.62
CA LYS A 5 11.08 46.23 -35.29
C LYS A 5 9.58 45.93 -35.46
N ALA A 6 8.95 45.22 -34.52
CA ALA A 6 7.50 45.35 -34.31
C ALA A 6 7.17 45.21 -32.82
N ARG A 7 6.76 46.35 -32.23
CA ARG A 7 6.08 46.45 -30.94
C ARG A 7 4.59 46.16 -31.14
N LYS A 8 3.92 45.58 -30.14
CA LYS A 8 2.54 45.96 -29.81
C LYS A 8 2.33 45.86 -28.30
N ALA A 9 2.03 47.00 -27.71
CA ALA A 9 1.56 47.17 -26.35
C ALA A 9 0.04 46.96 -26.33
N GLY A 10 -0.45 46.17 -25.38
CA GLY A 10 -1.87 46.06 -25.05
C GLY A 10 -2.07 46.59 -23.63
N CYS A 11 -2.60 47.80 -23.53
CA CYS A 11 -3.00 48.44 -22.29
C CYS A 11 -4.42 47.96 -21.94
N PHE A 12 -4.61 47.30 -20.81
CA PHE A 12 -5.95 47.05 -20.24
C PHE A 12 -6.09 47.84 -18.94
N HIS A 13 -6.88 48.92 -19.02
CA HIS A 13 -7.49 49.57 -17.86
C HIS A 13 -8.84 48.91 -17.62
N ALA A 14 -9.02 48.31 -16.45
CA ALA A 14 -10.35 47.96 -15.94
C ALA A 14 -10.56 48.76 -14.65
N SER A 15 -11.46 49.73 -14.76
CA SER A 15 -11.89 50.64 -13.70
C SER A 15 -12.53 49.88 -12.54
N ARG A 16 -12.10 50.23 -11.33
CA ARG A 16 -12.79 49.91 -10.08
C ARG A 16 -14.11 50.69 -10.01
N VAL A 17 -15.24 50.00 -9.98
CA VAL A 17 -16.52 50.56 -9.50
C VAL A 17 -16.71 50.05 -8.08
N LEU A 18 -16.54 50.95 -7.11
CA LEU A 18 -16.81 50.72 -5.70
C LEU A 18 -18.30 51.03 -5.47
N ALA A 19 -19.14 50.01 -5.43
CA ALA A 19 -20.53 50.14 -5.01
C ALA A 19 -20.60 50.09 -3.47
N VAL A 20 -20.87 51.24 -2.85
CA VAL A 20 -21.20 51.34 -1.43
C VAL A 20 -22.66 50.92 -1.28
N LEU A 21 -22.90 49.72 -0.75
CA LEU A 21 -24.23 49.26 -0.37
C LEU A 21 -24.49 49.68 1.08
N LEU A 22 -25.40 50.64 1.27
CA LEU A 22 -26.00 50.96 2.57
C LEU A 22 -26.94 49.81 2.97
N VAL A 23 -26.53 49.01 3.96
CA VAL A 23 -27.41 48.00 4.59
C VAL A 23 -28.21 48.70 5.68
N SER A 24 -29.49 48.89 5.43
CA SER A 24 -30.49 49.28 6.41
C SER A 24 -30.73 48.13 7.40
N GLY A 25 -30.76 48.46 8.69
CA GLY A 25 -31.00 47.51 9.77
C GLY A 25 -32.42 46.95 9.74
N ALA A 26 -32.52 45.64 9.53
CA ALA A 26 -33.74 44.87 9.77
C ALA A 26 -33.74 44.35 11.22
N PRO A 27 -34.91 44.29 11.89
CA PRO A 27 -35.02 43.75 13.24
C PRO A 27 -34.71 42.24 13.25
N ALA A 28 -33.95 41.81 14.27
CA ALA A 28 -33.55 40.42 14.47
C ALA A 28 -34.79 39.49 14.53
N PRO A 29 -34.84 38.42 13.70
CA PRO A 29 -35.86 37.40 13.86
C PRO A 29 -35.62 36.64 15.16
N ARG A 30 -36.68 36.52 15.97
CA ARG A 30 -36.77 35.62 17.13
C ARG A 30 -36.26 34.22 16.71
N ALA A 31 -35.24 33.73 17.41
CA ALA A 31 -34.76 32.36 17.28
C ALA A 31 -35.91 31.40 17.62
N ALA A 32 -36.55 30.84 16.58
CA ALA A 32 -37.37 29.66 16.72
C ALA A 32 -36.40 28.52 17.08
N LEU A 33 -36.58 27.95 18.28
CA LEU A 33 -36.00 26.68 18.67
C LEU A 33 -36.41 25.66 17.61
N ALA A 34 -35.51 25.36 16.69
CA ALA A 34 -35.72 24.32 15.71
C ALA A 34 -35.77 23.00 16.49
N ASP A 35 -36.96 22.39 16.54
CA ASP A 35 -37.12 20.99 16.89
C ASP A 35 -36.16 20.19 16.01
N THR A 36 -35.04 19.81 16.59
CA THR A 36 -34.04 18.99 15.93
C THR A 36 -34.64 17.59 15.98
N ALA A 37 -35.47 17.28 14.98
CA ALA A 37 -36.00 15.93 14.79
C ALA A 37 -34.78 15.00 14.75
N VAL A 38 -34.62 14.21 15.81
CA VAL A 38 -33.62 13.15 15.90
C VAL A 38 -33.94 12.18 14.77
N GLN A 39 -33.30 12.37 13.62
CA GLN A 39 -33.35 11.40 12.53
C GLN A 39 -32.72 10.14 13.11
N ALA A 40 -33.55 9.13 13.37
CA ALA A 40 -33.09 7.83 13.79
C ALA A 40 -32.08 7.35 12.75
N GLU A 41 -30.81 7.31 13.15
CA GLU A 41 -29.71 6.89 12.31
C GLU A 41 -30.00 5.46 11.85
N VAL A 42 -30.20 5.29 10.55
CA VAL A 42 -30.51 3.98 9.97
C VAL A 42 -29.25 3.13 10.09
N VAL A 43 -29.20 2.28 11.11
CA VAL A 43 -28.09 1.35 11.32
C VAL A 43 -28.01 0.42 10.11
N PRO A 44 -26.94 0.46 9.30
CA PRO A 44 -26.82 -0.38 8.13
C PRO A 44 -26.80 -1.85 8.55
N LEU A 45 -27.53 -2.69 7.81
CA LEU A 45 -27.54 -4.13 8.07
C LEU A 45 -26.11 -4.68 7.96
N PRO A 46 -25.71 -5.57 8.90
CA PRO A 46 -24.37 -6.13 8.90
C PRO A 46 -24.09 -6.86 7.58
N PRO A 47 -22.86 -6.80 7.06
CA PRO A 47 -22.50 -7.55 5.87
C PRO A 47 -22.79 -9.05 6.04
N THR A 48 -23.30 -9.67 4.99
CA THR A 48 -23.53 -11.12 4.93
C THR A 48 -22.21 -11.86 4.89
N GLU A 49 -22.10 -12.95 5.65
CA GLU A 49 -20.93 -13.82 5.62
C GLU A 49 -20.80 -14.51 4.27
N ALA A 50 -19.62 -14.42 3.69
CA ALA A 50 -19.30 -15.09 2.45
C ALA A 50 -18.87 -16.54 2.69
N ARG A 51 -19.14 -17.39 1.70
CA ARG A 51 -18.68 -18.77 1.67
C ARG A 51 -17.56 -18.91 0.65
N PRO A 52 -16.52 -19.71 0.94
CA PRO A 52 -15.46 -19.96 -0.02
C PRO A 52 -16.04 -20.65 -1.25
N THR A 53 -15.61 -20.21 -2.43
CA THR A 53 -15.89 -20.88 -3.70
C THR A 53 -15.18 -22.24 -3.74
N TRP A 54 -14.03 -22.33 -3.05
CA TRP A 54 -13.27 -23.56 -2.89
C TRP A 54 -12.31 -23.48 -1.69
N VAL A 55 -11.98 -24.64 -1.12
CA VAL A 55 -11.03 -24.82 -0.03
C VAL A 55 -10.04 -25.92 -0.43
N ARG A 56 -8.74 -25.65 -0.31
CA ARG A 56 -7.67 -26.64 -0.52
C ARG A 56 -6.95 -26.88 0.79
N LYS A 57 -6.93 -28.14 1.23
CA LYS A 57 -6.07 -28.60 2.32
C LYS A 57 -4.71 -29.03 1.78
N ALA A 58 -3.66 -28.85 2.58
CA ALA A 58 -2.35 -29.38 2.26
C ALA A 58 -2.37 -30.91 2.41
N ASP A 59 -2.01 -31.62 1.34
CA ASP A 59 -1.96 -33.09 1.36
C ASP A 59 -0.81 -33.61 2.25
N LYS A 60 0.28 -32.84 2.35
CA LYS A 60 1.43 -33.05 3.25
C LYS A 60 2.04 -31.70 3.61
N GLY A 61 2.49 -31.55 4.86
CA GLY A 61 3.08 -30.30 5.36
C GLY A 61 2.01 -29.23 5.56
N PHE A 62 2.35 -27.98 5.21
CA PHE A 62 1.48 -26.83 5.31
C PHE A 62 1.72 -25.85 4.15
N PHE A 63 0.80 -24.91 3.95
CA PHE A 63 0.99 -23.78 3.05
C PHE A 63 1.65 -22.61 3.79
N ASP A 64 2.79 -22.13 3.28
CA ASP A 64 3.52 -20.96 3.79
C ASP A 64 2.73 -19.66 3.54
N ASP A 65 3.13 -18.57 4.19
CA ASP A 65 2.45 -17.26 4.12
C ASP A 65 2.49 -16.60 2.73
N ALA A 66 3.47 -16.99 1.91
CA ALA A 66 3.61 -16.49 0.55
C ALA A 66 2.53 -17.08 -0.36
N VAL A 67 1.51 -16.26 -0.65
CA VAL A 67 0.39 -16.57 -1.53
C VAL A 67 0.18 -15.43 -2.52
N ALA A 68 -0.03 -15.76 -3.79
CA ALA A 68 -0.32 -14.79 -4.85
C ALA A 68 -1.46 -15.28 -5.77
N LEU A 69 -2.18 -14.32 -6.35
CA LEU A 69 -3.25 -14.54 -7.32
C LEU A 69 -2.84 -13.98 -8.67
N ASN A 70 -3.20 -14.69 -9.74
CA ASN A 70 -3.22 -14.17 -11.11
C ASN A 70 -4.59 -14.45 -11.73
N PRO A 71 -5.53 -13.48 -11.67
CA PRO A 71 -6.84 -13.63 -12.28
C PRO A 71 -6.80 -13.77 -13.79
N GLU A 72 -5.82 -13.18 -14.48
CA GLU A 72 -5.70 -13.22 -15.94
C GLU A 72 -5.30 -14.63 -16.40
N ALA A 73 -4.34 -15.25 -15.71
CA ALA A 73 -3.97 -16.64 -15.93
C ALA A 73 -4.91 -17.66 -15.25
N HIS A 74 -5.92 -17.18 -14.53
CA HIS A 74 -6.83 -17.98 -13.70
C HIS A 74 -6.11 -18.93 -12.72
N VAL A 75 -5.06 -18.47 -12.04
CA VAL A 75 -4.30 -19.29 -11.07
C VAL A 75 -4.11 -18.63 -9.71
N VAL A 76 -3.95 -19.46 -8.69
CA VAL A 76 -3.37 -19.11 -7.39
C VAL A 76 -2.05 -19.86 -7.22
N ALA A 77 -1.01 -19.16 -6.77
CA ALA A 77 0.27 -19.74 -6.41
C ALA A 77 0.45 -19.75 -4.89
N VAL A 78 0.87 -20.89 -4.36
CA VAL A 78 1.14 -21.11 -2.92
C VAL A 78 2.44 -21.89 -2.75
N ILE A 79 3.04 -21.79 -1.58
CA ILE A 79 4.20 -22.61 -1.23
C ILE A 79 3.77 -23.70 -0.26
N ARG A 80 3.95 -24.96 -0.64
CA ARG A 80 3.73 -26.11 0.23
C ARG A 80 5.05 -26.62 0.76
N THR A 81 5.22 -26.65 2.08
CA THR A 81 6.48 -27.01 2.74
C THR A 81 6.22 -27.74 4.04
N ASP A 82 7.20 -28.50 4.53
CA ASP A 82 7.25 -28.99 5.92
C ASP A 82 8.36 -28.32 6.73
N SER A 83 9.06 -27.32 6.15
CA SER A 83 10.22 -26.63 6.73
C SER A 83 11.39 -27.54 7.12
N ALA A 84 11.47 -28.75 6.57
CA ALA A 84 12.50 -29.71 6.95
C ALA A 84 13.02 -30.52 5.76
N SER A 85 12.12 -31.16 5.02
CA SER A 85 12.47 -32.10 3.96
C SER A 85 12.08 -31.65 2.56
N PHE A 86 11.07 -30.78 2.41
CA PHE A 86 10.66 -30.31 1.10
C PHE A 86 10.05 -28.90 1.12
N ALA A 87 10.14 -28.24 -0.03
CA ALA A 87 9.36 -27.06 -0.36
C ALA A 87 8.98 -27.09 -1.85
N HIS A 88 7.72 -26.81 -2.16
CA HIS A 88 7.20 -26.74 -3.51
C HIS A 88 6.42 -25.45 -3.74
N LEU A 89 6.63 -24.80 -4.87
CA LEU A 89 5.72 -23.80 -5.41
C LEU A 89 4.65 -24.53 -6.22
N GLU A 90 3.41 -24.44 -5.78
CA GLU A 90 2.26 -25.10 -6.42
C GLU A 90 1.33 -24.05 -7.01
N LEU A 91 0.92 -24.28 -8.27
CA LEU A 91 -0.07 -23.46 -8.97
C LEU A 91 -1.36 -24.27 -9.09
N PHE A 92 -2.47 -23.66 -8.68
CA PHE A 92 -3.81 -24.23 -8.81
C PHE A 92 -4.66 -23.35 -9.73
N ASP A 93 -5.39 -23.98 -10.63
CA ASP A 93 -6.31 -23.30 -11.52
C ASP A 93 -7.61 -22.95 -10.78
N LEU A 94 -8.02 -21.68 -10.86
CA LEU A 94 -9.14 -21.11 -10.11
C LEU A 94 -10.50 -21.65 -10.59
N SER A 95 -10.58 -22.13 -11.83
CA SER A 95 -11.82 -22.62 -12.44
C SER A 95 -12.03 -24.11 -12.18
N THR A 96 -11.02 -24.92 -12.50
CA THR A 96 -11.03 -26.38 -12.35
C THR A 96 -10.70 -26.83 -10.93
N LYS A 97 -10.03 -25.97 -10.14
CA LYS A 97 -9.58 -26.26 -8.76
C LYS A 97 -8.48 -27.34 -8.71
N GLU A 98 -7.91 -27.67 -9.87
CA GLU A 98 -6.87 -28.68 -9.99
C GLU A 98 -5.49 -28.05 -9.91
N LYS A 99 -4.50 -28.84 -9.49
CA LYS A 99 -3.10 -28.43 -9.50
C LYS A 99 -2.58 -28.51 -10.93
N VAL A 100 -2.14 -27.37 -11.47
CA VAL A 100 -1.62 -27.29 -12.84
C VAL A 100 -0.09 -27.32 -12.92
N ASN A 101 0.61 -26.97 -11.84
CA ASN A 101 2.06 -27.07 -11.77
C ASN A 101 2.55 -27.30 -10.33
N SER A 102 3.74 -27.90 -10.18
CA SER A 102 4.43 -28.10 -8.91
C SER A 102 5.94 -28.09 -9.13
N ILE A 103 6.61 -27.08 -8.57
CA ILE A 103 8.04 -26.81 -8.76
C ILE A 103 8.76 -27.04 -7.44
N ALA A 104 9.78 -27.90 -7.41
CA ALA A 104 10.61 -28.09 -6.21
C ALA A 104 11.53 -26.88 -5.99
N LEU A 105 11.55 -26.31 -4.78
CA LEU A 105 12.23 -25.05 -4.47
C LEU A 105 13.65 -25.20 -3.88
N GLY A 106 14.19 -26.42 -3.85
CA GLY A 106 15.53 -26.66 -3.29
C GLY A 106 15.51 -26.72 -1.76
N ASP A 107 16.21 -25.81 -1.09
CA ASP A 107 16.40 -25.82 0.37
C ASP A 107 15.09 -25.47 1.11
N PRO A 108 14.49 -26.42 1.87
CA PRO A 108 13.23 -26.18 2.58
C PRO A 108 13.35 -25.20 3.76
N ASN A 109 14.57 -24.84 4.16
CA ASN A 109 14.83 -23.90 5.26
C ASN A 109 14.87 -22.44 4.78
N GLU A 110 14.77 -22.21 3.48
CA GLU A 110 14.65 -20.86 2.94
C GLU A 110 13.41 -20.13 3.45
N ILE A 111 13.52 -18.81 3.59
CA ILE A 111 12.41 -17.94 3.98
C ILE A 111 11.79 -17.39 2.71
N TYR A 112 10.68 -17.99 2.29
CA TYR A 112 9.93 -17.54 1.13
C TYR A 112 9.08 -16.31 1.49
N GLU A 113 9.45 -15.13 1.02
CA GLU A 113 8.81 -13.88 1.42
C GLU A 113 7.61 -13.51 0.52
N ARG A 114 7.69 -13.81 -0.78
CA ARG A 114 6.71 -13.29 -1.75
C ARG A 114 6.68 -14.10 -3.04
N ILE A 115 5.49 -14.27 -3.60
CA ILE A 115 5.27 -14.70 -4.99
C ILE A 115 4.72 -13.51 -5.77
N VAL A 116 5.19 -13.31 -7.01
CA VAL A 116 4.72 -12.27 -7.92
C VAL A 116 4.49 -12.89 -9.30
N PHE A 117 3.38 -12.54 -9.95
CA PHE A 117 3.14 -12.85 -11.35
C PHE A 117 3.61 -11.65 -12.20
N PRO A 118 4.56 -11.86 -13.13
CA PRO A 118 5.12 -10.78 -13.93
C PRO A 118 4.30 -10.46 -15.18
N GLY A 119 3.13 -11.08 -15.36
CA GLY A 119 2.31 -10.87 -16.55
C GLY A 119 1.02 -11.71 -16.54
N PRO A 120 0.31 -11.76 -17.68
CA PRO A 120 -0.95 -12.49 -17.83
C PRO A 120 -0.77 -14.02 -17.89
N ASP A 121 0.46 -14.49 -17.96
CA ASP A 121 0.80 -15.91 -18.06
C ASP A 121 0.99 -16.56 -16.67
N ARG A 122 1.37 -17.84 -16.67
CA ARG A 122 1.61 -18.62 -15.44
C ARG A 122 3.05 -18.53 -14.95
N SER A 123 3.89 -17.67 -15.52
CA SER A 123 5.24 -17.45 -15.02
C SER A 123 5.19 -16.79 -13.64
N VAL A 124 6.19 -17.07 -12.82
CA VAL A 124 6.20 -16.67 -11.41
C VAL A 124 7.58 -16.21 -11.01
N VAL A 125 7.63 -15.17 -10.19
CA VAL A 125 8.84 -14.71 -9.52
C VAL A 125 8.69 -14.98 -8.03
N LEU A 126 9.59 -15.79 -7.48
CA LEU A 126 9.65 -16.12 -6.08
C LEU A 126 10.77 -15.34 -5.41
N VAL A 127 10.44 -14.54 -4.39
CA VAL A 127 11.42 -13.86 -3.54
C VAL A 127 11.73 -14.72 -2.32
N VAL A 128 13.02 -15.00 -2.17
CA VAL A 128 13.58 -15.73 -1.04
C VAL A 128 14.49 -14.79 -0.25
N ARG A 129 14.41 -14.86 1.08
CA ARG A 129 15.37 -14.24 1.99
C ARG A 129 16.29 -15.30 2.58
N ASP A 130 17.59 -15.08 2.44
CA ASP A 130 18.60 -15.85 3.14
C ASP A 130 18.53 -15.54 4.65
N GLY A 131 18.29 -16.57 5.47
CA GLY A 131 18.20 -16.44 6.92
C GLY A 131 19.50 -15.99 7.60
N LYS A 132 20.66 -16.16 6.97
CA LYS A 132 21.97 -15.76 7.51
C LYS A 132 22.33 -14.32 7.16
N SER A 133 22.27 -13.97 5.87
CA SER A 133 22.67 -12.64 5.40
C SER A 133 21.54 -11.60 5.42
N GLY A 134 20.28 -12.06 5.47
CA GLY A 134 19.10 -11.20 5.31
C GLY A 134 18.91 -10.64 3.90
N GLN A 135 19.80 -10.99 2.96
CA GLN A 135 19.72 -10.61 1.56
C GLN A 135 18.60 -11.37 0.85
N ARG A 136 18.08 -10.76 -0.21
CA ARG A 136 17.00 -11.32 -1.03
C ARG A 136 17.52 -11.72 -2.40
N LEU A 137 17.00 -12.86 -2.87
CA LEU A 137 17.11 -13.33 -4.23
C LEU A 137 15.69 -13.49 -4.78
N ALA A 138 15.45 -13.05 -6.02
CA ALA A 138 14.22 -13.34 -6.73
C ALA A 138 14.52 -14.29 -7.89
N GLN A 139 13.94 -15.49 -7.85
CA GLN A 139 14.05 -16.50 -8.91
C GLN A 139 12.81 -16.44 -9.79
N ARG A 140 13.00 -16.25 -11.10
CA ARG A 140 11.93 -16.37 -12.09
C ARG A 140 11.81 -17.83 -12.54
N PHE A 141 10.59 -18.31 -12.63
CA PHE A 141 10.22 -19.56 -13.29
C PHE A 141 9.29 -19.24 -14.46
N ASP A 142 9.51 -19.90 -15.60
CA ASP A 142 8.62 -19.79 -16.76
C ASP A 142 7.28 -20.53 -16.53
N GLU A 143 6.39 -20.51 -17.51
CA GLU A 143 5.08 -21.19 -17.42
C GLU A 143 5.19 -22.71 -17.18
N ALA A 144 6.27 -23.33 -17.69
CA ALA A 144 6.55 -24.74 -17.48
C ALA A 144 7.18 -25.02 -16.10
N GLY A 145 7.44 -23.98 -15.30
CA GLY A 145 8.07 -24.07 -14.00
C GLY A 145 9.59 -24.25 -14.05
N LYS A 146 10.22 -24.01 -15.20
CA LYS A 146 11.68 -24.07 -15.34
C LYS A 146 12.31 -22.75 -14.88
N PRO A 147 13.44 -22.79 -14.17
CA PRO A 147 14.19 -21.58 -13.82
C PRO A 147 14.55 -20.76 -15.08
N ALA A 148 14.10 -19.51 -15.12
CA ALA A 148 14.33 -18.59 -16.25
C ALA A 148 15.36 -17.49 -15.93
N GLY A 149 15.81 -17.39 -14.67
CA GLY A 149 16.89 -16.50 -14.24
C GLY A 149 16.66 -15.92 -12.86
N VAL A 150 17.63 -15.13 -12.38
CA VAL A 150 17.66 -14.61 -11.01
C VAL A 150 17.92 -13.11 -10.97
N ILE A 151 17.34 -12.45 -9.97
CA ILE A 151 17.58 -11.05 -9.62
C ILE A 151 18.09 -11.04 -8.18
N GLY A 152 19.29 -10.52 -7.96
CA GLY A 152 19.89 -10.45 -6.63
C GLY A 152 21.37 -10.85 -6.65
N PRO A 153 21.99 -11.07 -5.48
CA PRO A 153 21.44 -10.69 -4.17
C PRO A 153 21.19 -9.18 -4.08
N ALA A 154 20.26 -8.77 -3.22
CA ALA A 154 19.99 -7.37 -2.88
C ALA A 154 19.45 -7.24 -1.45
N THR A 155 19.66 -6.07 -0.84
CA THR A 155 19.13 -5.76 0.49
C THR A 155 17.60 -5.84 0.49
N GLN A 156 16.97 -5.30 -0.55
CA GLN A 156 15.53 -5.40 -0.82
C GLN A 156 15.28 -5.64 -2.30
N ILE A 157 14.20 -6.38 -2.61
CA ILE A 157 13.66 -6.52 -3.97
C ILE A 157 12.20 -6.09 -3.91
N GLY A 158 11.91 -4.94 -4.52
CA GLY A 158 10.55 -4.46 -4.69
C GLY A 158 10.02 -4.72 -6.09
N PHE A 159 8.73 -4.53 -6.28
CA PHE A 159 8.05 -4.71 -7.56
C PHE A 159 7.17 -3.49 -7.84
N THR A 160 7.15 -3.05 -9.09
CA THR A 160 6.36 -1.90 -9.54
C THR A 160 5.85 -2.13 -10.97
N SER A 161 4.89 -1.33 -11.43
CA SER A 161 4.43 -1.29 -12.82
C SER A 161 4.59 0.12 -13.39
N ARG A 162 4.97 0.23 -14.68
CA ARG A 162 4.91 1.48 -15.44
C ARG A 162 4.29 1.21 -16.80
N ALA A 163 3.18 1.89 -17.09
CA ALA A 163 2.44 1.72 -18.33
C ALA A 163 2.10 0.24 -18.62
N GLY A 164 1.64 -0.49 -17.59
CA GLY A 164 1.29 -1.91 -17.66
C GLY A 164 2.48 -2.86 -17.74
N LYS A 165 3.73 -2.37 -17.74
CA LYS A 165 4.93 -3.21 -17.72
C LYS A 165 5.43 -3.39 -16.29
N PRO A 166 5.62 -4.63 -15.81
CA PRO A 166 6.08 -4.87 -14.46
C PRO A 166 7.61 -4.97 -14.39
N PHE A 167 8.16 -4.41 -13.31
CA PHE A 167 9.60 -4.37 -13.03
C PHE A 167 9.88 -4.91 -11.64
N ALA A 168 11.00 -5.61 -11.49
CA ALA A 168 11.66 -5.76 -10.21
C ALA A 168 12.63 -4.60 -9.99
N VAL A 169 12.74 -4.15 -8.75
CA VAL A 169 13.68 -3.12 -8.34
C VAL A 169 14.60 -3.70 -7.29
N LYS A 170 15.86 -3.88 -7.66
CA LYS A 170 16.94 -4.15 -6.70
C LYS A 170 17.25 -2.87 -5.95
N TRP A 171 17.22 -2.94 -4.62
CA TRP A 171 17.61 -1.84 -3.75
C TRP A 171 18.66 -2.31 -2.76
N ASP A 172 19.79 -1.62 -2.74
CA ASP A 172 20.90 -1.89 -1.84
C ASP A 172 21.26 -0.66 -1.03
N ARG A 173 21.46 -0.86 0.28
CA ARG A 173 21.92 0.17 1.20
C ARG A 173 23.24 -0.26 1.82
N LEU A 174 24.30 0.49 1.51
CA LEU A 174 25.62 0.26 2.06
C LEU A 174 26.06 1.49 2.87
N GLN A 175 26.49 1.27 4.11
CA GLN A 175 27.13 2.32 4.91
C GLN A 175 28.66 2.20 4.78
N LYS A 176 29.33 3.27 4.34
CA LYS A 176 30.79 3.31 4.18
C LYS A 176 31.34 4.68 4.54
N LYS A 177 32.32 4.72 5.47
CA LYS A 177 33.03 5.95 5.88
C LYS A 177 32.10 7.12 6.26
N GLY A 178 31.04 6.84 7.02
CA GLY A 178 30.07 7.85 7.44
C GLY A 178 29.19 8.40 6.31
N ARG A 179 29.07 7.69 5.20
CA ARG A 179 28.09 7.98 4.15
C ARG A 179 27.22 6.76 3.90
N THR A 180 25.97 7.00 3.56
CA THR A 180 25.05 5.96 3.09
C THR A 180 25.03 6.00 1.57
N GLN A 181 25.32 4.87 0.93
CA GLN A 181 25.15 4.68 -0.49
C GLN A 181 23.88 3.87 -0.73
N TYR A 182 22.98 4.41 -1.54
CA TYR A 182 21.81 3.69 -2.05
C TYR A 182 22.04 3.34 -3.52
N ALA A 183 22.01 2.05 -3.86
CA ALA A 183 22.09 1.60 -5.25
C ALA A 183 20.73 1.02 -5.65
N VAL A 184 20.19 1.51 -6.77
CA VAL A 184 18.88 1.10 -7.29
C VAL A 184 19.01 0.71 -8.75
N ALA A 185 18.54 -0.49 -9.09
CA ALA A 185 18.50 -0.98 -10.46
C ALA A 185 17.14 -1.60 -10.73
N ALA A 186 16.53 -1.24 -11.86
CA ALA A 186 15.31 -1.88 -12.33
C ALA A 186 15.63 -2.98 -13.34
N VAL A 187 14.83 -4.04 -13.28
CA VAL A 187 14.91 -5.20 -14.15
C VAL A 187 13.51 -5.47 -14.70
N ASP A 188 13.38 -5.60 -16.01
CA ASP A 188 12.13 -6.02 -16.65
C ASP A 188 11.83 -7.47 -16.25
N LEU A 189 10.62 -7.73 -15.74
CA LEU A 189 10.30 -9.07 -15.26
C LEU A 189 10.04 -10.09 -16.38
N ALA A 190 9.77 -9.65 -17.61
CA ALA A 190 9.50 -10.54 -18.73
C ALA A 190 10.78 -11.26 -19.19
N ASP A 191 11.89 -10.54 -19.31
CA ASP A 191 13.15 -11.05 -19.87
C ASP A 191 14.35 -10.92 -18.94
N LEU A 192 14.17 -10.34 -17.75
CA LEU A 192 15.23 -10.07 -16.76
C LEU A 192 16.32 -9.12 -17.25
N SER A 193 16.05 -8.32 -18.29
CA SER A 193 16.96 -7.30 -18.77
C SER A 193 16.98 -6.08 -17.83
N VAL A 194 18.15 -5.45 -17.69
CA VAL A 194 18.29 -4.23 -16.89
C VAL A 194 17.65 -3.05 -17.63
N VAL A 195 16.79 -2.32 -16.93
CA VAL A 195 16.06 -1.18 -17.48
C VAL A 195 16.73 0.12 -17.09
N GLY A 196 17.22 0.84 -18.10
CA GLY A 196 17.94 2.09 -17.90
C GLY A 196 19.30 1.91 -17.21
N LYS A 197 19.87 3.03 -16.72
CA LYS A 197 21.13 3.00 -15.97
C LYS A 197 20.83 2.89 -14.47
N PRO A 198 21.46 1.94 -13.75
CA PRO A 198 21.38 1.89 -12.30
C PRO A 198 21.72 3.24 -11.68
N LYS A 199 20.98 3.63 -10.64
CA LYS A 199 21.16 4.88 -9.91
C LYS A 199 21.94 4.59 -8.64
N VAL A 200 22.96 5.42 -8.38
CA VAL A 200 23.69 5.41 -7.11
C VAL A 200 23.52 6.78 -6.48
N LEU A 201 22.86 6.82 -5.34
CA LEU A 201 22.62 8.03 -4.56
C LEU A 201 23.51 7.99 -3.32
N MET A 202 24.31 9.04 -3.15
CA MET A 202 25.16 9.21 -1.98
C MET A 202 24.48 10.15 -1.01
N ALA A 203 24.28 9.68 0.22
CA ALA A 203 23.75 10.45 1.31
C ALA A 203 24.79 10.63 2.43
N ASP A 204 24.70 11.76 3.13
CA ASP A 204 25.48 12.00 4.34
C ASP A 204 24.93 11.23 5.55
N LEU A 205 25.43 11.54 6.76
CA LEU A 205 25.00 10.92 8.02
C LEU A 205 23.55 11.24 8.40
N GLU A 206 22.97 12.30 7.84
CA GLU A 206 21.58 12.70 8.07
C GLU A 206 20.65 12.21 6.93
N ASP A 207 21.16 11.30 6.10
CA ASP A 207 20.54 10.78 4.90
C ASP A 207 20.13 11.90 3.90
N ARG A 208 20.94 12.98 3.81
CA ARG A 208 20.76 14.03 2.79
C ARG A 208 21.56 13.74 1.53
N LEU A 209 20.87 13.81 0.40
CA LEU A 209 21.43 13.70 -0.93
C LEU A 209 21.92 15.06 -1.43
N THR A 210 23.02 15.06 -2.18
CA THR A 210 23.49 16.27 -2.88
C THR A 210 22.72 16.53 -4.18
N ALA A 211 22.38 15.46 -4.92
CA ALA A 211 21.68 15.53 -6.19
C ALA A 211 20.72 14.33 -6.36
N PRO A 212 19.39 14.54 -6.39
CA PRO A 212 18.71 15.79 -6.06
C PRO A 212 18.94 16.20 -4.59
N ALA A 213 18.78 17.48 -4.26
CA ALA A 213 18.97 17.99 -2.90
C ALA A 213 17.78 17.61 -1.98
N LEU A 214 17.74 16.35 -1.54
CA LEU A 214 16.64 15.78 -0.74
C LEU A 214 17.18 15.09 0.51
N ARG A 215 16.49 15.24 1.64
CA ARG A 215 16.60 14.30 2.75
C ARG A 215 15.76 13.05 2.45
N VAL A 216 16.35 11.87 2.52
CA VAL A 216 15.67 10.59 2.30
C VAL A 216 14.74 10.30 3.46
N LEU A 217 13.45 10.08 3.18
CA LEU A 217 12.46 9.77 4.20
C LEU A 217 11.91 8.36 4.04
N ALA A 218 11.57 7.98 2.81
CA ALA A 218 11.06 6.65 2.52
C ALA A 218 11.30 6.25 1.07
N TRP A 219 11.31 4.94 0.84
CA TRP A 219 11.26 4.35 -0.48
C TRP A 219 9.88 3.74 -0.66
N THR A 220 9.20 4.08 -1.75
CA THR A 220 7.83 3.67 -2.04
C THR A 220 7.76 2.98 -3.40
N ASP A 221 6.58 2.45 -3.75
CA ASP A 221 6.31 1.89 -5.08
C ASP A 221 7.37 0.85 -5.48
N GLY A 222 7.50 -0.17 -4.63
CA GLY A 222 8.50 -1.22 -4.82
C GLY A 222 9.93 -0.71 -4.84
N GLN A 223 10.27 0.33 -4.07
CA GLN A 223 11.60 0.97 -4.06
C GLN A 223 11.97 1.77 -5.33
N SER A 224 11.04 1.92 -6.29
CA SER A 224 11.28 2.69 -7.52
C SER A 224 11.15 4.21 -7.33
N ARG A 225 10.59 4.64 -6.20
CA ARG A 225 10.41 6.05 -5.87
C ARG A 225 11.01 6.37 -4.51
N LEU A 226 11.69 7.51 -4.46
CA LEU A 226 12.21 8.10 -3.24
C LEU A 226 11.29 9.24 -2.82
N PHE A 227 10.69 9.11 -1.65
CA PHE A 227 9.99 10.19 -0.99
C PHE A 227 10.95 10.92 -0.06
N GLY A 228 11.06 12.24 -0.22
CA GLY A 228 12.05 13.04 0.48
C GLY A 228 11.59 14.46 0.78
N GLN A 229 12.40 15.15 1.58
CA GLN A 229 12.20 16.56 1.95
C GLN A 229 13.26 17.44 1.27
N GLU A 230 12.80 18.36 0.44
CA GLU A 230 13.59 19.40 -0.22
C GLU A 230 13.67 20.61 0.74
N PRO A 231 14.86 21.11 1.08
CA PRO A 231 14.99 22.25 1.97
C PRO A 231 14.43 23.51 1.30
N GLY A 232 13.71 24.31 2.07
CA GLY A 232 13.19 25.59 1.63
C GLY A 232 14.31 26.56 1.26
N GLY A 233 14.19 27.17 0.08
CA GLY A 233 15.10 28.22 -0.39
C GLY A 233 14.87 29.56 0.33
N TYR A 234 15.79 30.50 0.14
CA TYR A 234 15.64 31.86 0.66
C TYR A 234 15.15 32.82 -0.45
N ASP A 235 14.00 33.45 -0.24
CA ASP A 235 13.44 34.47 -1.12
C ASP A 235 14.05 35.82 -0.75
N LYS A 236 15.07 36.25 -1.51
CA LYS A 236 15.79 37.52 -1.31
C LYS A 236 14.88 38.75 -1.46
N THR A 237 13.83 38.66 -2.26
CA THR A 237 12.94 39.80 -2.51
C THR A 237 12.02 40.05 -1.31
N LYS A 238 11.60 38.98 -0.64
CA LYS A 238 10.77 39.06 0.57
C LYS A 238 11.56 39.05 1.87
N ASP A 239 12.87 38.76 1.79
CA ASP A 239 13.73 38.54 2.96
C ASP A 239 13.17 37.43 3.89
N VAL A 240 12.67 36.34 3.29
CA VAL A 240 12.02 35.24 4.02
C VAL A 240 12.53 33.90 3.52
N ARG A 241 12.75 32.98 4.46
CA ARG A 241 13.01 31.57 4.13
C ARG A 241 11.70 30.88 3.78
N MET A 242 11.64 30.29 2.59
CA MET A 242 10.51 29.48 2.15
C MET A 242 10.40 28.22 3.01
N PRO A 243 9.20 27.67 3.19
CA PRO A 243 9.02 26.40 3.89
C PRO A 243 9.68 25.25 3.12
N ASP A 244 10.04 24.20 3.86
CA ASP A 244 10.48 22.95 3.27
C ASP A 244 9.35 22.31 2.45
N ARG A 245 9.75 21.54 1.43
CA ARG A 245 8.81 20.89 0.51
C ARG A 245 8.97 19.39 0.56
N ALA A 246 7.86 18.68 0.46
CA ALA A 246 7.87 17.27 0.16
C ALA A 246 8.13 17.10 -1.34
N ALA A 247 8.86 16.04 -1.70
CA ALA A 247 9.16 15.70 -3.08
C ALA A 247 9.12 14.18 -3.29
N LEU A 248 8.62 13.77 -4.46
CA LEU A 248 8.66 12.39 -4.93
C LEU A 248 9.62 12.31 -6.13
N PHE A 249 10.74 11.64 -5.94
CA PHE A 249 11.76 11.41 -6.95
C PHE A 249 11.57 10.02 -7.57
N ASP A 250 11.19 9.96 -8.84
CA ASP A 250 11.08 8.70 -9.59
C ASP A 250 12.46 8.31 -10.13
N LEU A 251 13.00 7.20 -9.65
CA LEU A 251 14.38 6.79 -9.96
C LEU A 251 14.51 6.25 -11.38
N LEU A 252 13.43 5.70 -11.93
CA LEU A 252 13.40 5.14 -13.27
C LEU A 252 13.42 6.26 -14.30
N ARG A 253 12.70 7.35 -14.02
CA ARG A 253 12.74 8.58 -14.84
C ARG A 253 13.95 9.46 -14.54
N GLY A 254 14.46 9.41 -13.31
CA GLY A 254 15.55 10.26 -12.84
C GLY A 254 15.14 11.72 -12.63
N GLU A 255 13.86 11.97 -12.33
CA GLU A 255 13.31 13.31 -12.12
C GLU A 255 12.36 13.37 -10.92
N ILE A 256 12.13 14.57 -10.40
CA ILE A 256 11.13 14.81 -9.35
C ILE A 256 9.79 14.97 -10.05
N VAL A 257 8.90 13.98 -9.85
CA VAL A 257 7.59 13.90 -10.51
C VAL A 257 6.49 14.64 -9.73
N TRP A 258 6.73 14.95 -8.47
CA TRP A 258 5.78 15.68 -7.63
C TRP A 258 6.50 16.49 -6.55
N ARG A 259 5.93 17.67 -6.23
CA ARG A 259 6.34 18.52 -5.11
C ARG A 259 5.12 19.11 -4.43
N GLY A 260 5.17 19.24 -3.11
CA GLY A 260 4.15 19.92 -2.32
C GLY A 260 4.74 20.64 -1.12
N GLU A 261 4.13 21.75 -0.74
CA GLU A 261 4.48 22.46 0.47
C GLU A 261 4.07 21.64 1.71
N ILE A 262 4.94 21.61 2.73
CA ILE A 262 4.61 20.97 4.01
C ILE A 262 3.88 22.00 4.87
N THR A 263 2.54 22.00 4.79
CA THR A 263 1.70 22.95 5.54
C THR A 263 1.45 22.52 6.99
N ASP A 264 1.49 21.22 7.27
CA ASP A 264 1.38 20.64 8.62
C ASP A 264 2.65 19.88 8.98
N VAL A 265 3.53 20.54 9.74
CA VAL A 265 4.83 19.97 10.14
C VAL A 265 4.66 18.81 11.12
N MET A 266 3.63 18.84 11.97
CA MET A 266 3.38 17.79 12.96
C MET A 266 2.83 16.53 12.29
N GLY A 267 1.80 16.68 11.45
CA GLY A 267 1.26 15.60 10.63
C GLY A 267 2.35 14.97 9.73
N TRP A 268 3.19 15.80 9.12
CA TRP A 268 4.36 15.34 8.36
C TRP A 268 5.33 14.50 9.20
N GLY A 269 5.65 14.96 10.42
CA GLY A 269 6.51 14.25 11.36
C GLY A 269 5.95 12.87 11.74
N LEU A 270 4.66 12.79 12.07
CA LEU A 270 3.97 11.53 12.40
C LEU A 270 3.95 10.56 11.20
N ALA A 271 3.64 11.05 10.00
CA ALA A 271 3.65 10.23 8.79
C ALA A 271 5.05 9.68 8.48
N ASN A 272 6.11 10.43 8.77
CA ASN A 272 7.48 9.93 8.66
C ASN A 272 7.80 8.82 9.66
N GLN A 273 7.28 8.89 10.89
CA GLN A 273 7.40 7.79 11.85
C GLN A 273 6.66 6.53 11.36
N LEU A 274 5.47 6.69 10.77
CA LEU A 274 4.72 5.59 10.16
C LEU A 274 5.52 4.94 9.01
N ARG A 275 6.13 5.73 8.12
CA ARG A 275 7.00 5.23 7.03
C ARG A 275 8.18 4.41 7.52
N GLN A 276 8.81 4.84 8.63
CA GLN A 276 9.93 4.09 9.21
C GLN A 276 9.48 2.73 9.75
N ARG A 277 8.28 2.66 10.34
CA ARG A 277 7.70 1.40 10.86
C ARG A 277 7.13 0.52 9.76
N ARG A 278 6.70 1.11 8.65
CA ARG A 278 6.00 0.44 7.53
C ARG A 278 6.70 0.78 6.20
N PRO A 279 7.94 0.30 5.97
CA PRO A 279 8.72 0.66 4.80
C PRO A 279 8.08 0.16 3.50
N GLY A 280 8.32 0.87 2.39
CA GLY A 280 7.83 0.49 1.08
C GLY A 280 6.47 1.07 0.69
N ARG A 281 5.80 1.80 1.59
CA ARG A 281 4.42 2.27 1.42
C ARG A 281 4.31 3.78 1.31
N SER A 282 3.40 4.22 0.44
CA SER A 282 3.08 5.65 0.23
C SER A 282 1.95 6.15 1.12
N VAL A 283 1.00 5.27 1.43
CA VAL A 283 -0.25 5.56 2.13
C VAL A 283 -0.48 4.48 3.20
N PHE A 284 -1.14 4.86 4.29
CA PHE A 284 -1.40 4.01 5.44
C PHE A 284 -2.85 4.12 5.87
N ALA A 285 -3.45 3.04 6.35
CA ALA A 285 -4.55 3.07 7.29
C ALA A 285 -3.95 3.17 8.70
N ASP A 286 -4.39 4.14 9.47
CA ASP A 286 -3.96 4.36 10.84
C ASP A 286 -5.17 4.60 11.73
N ILE A 287 -5.05 4.28 13.01
CA ILE A 287 -6.11 4.53 13.98
C ILE A 287 -5.96 5.97 14.44
N ALA A 288 -7.07 6.71 14.52
CA ALA A 288 -7.05 8.07 15.05
C ALA A 288 -6.48 8.09 16.48
N GLU A 289 -5.87 9.20 16.89
CA GLU A 289 -5.23 9.31 18.21
C GLU A 289 -6.22 9.13 19.38
N ASP A 290 -7.49 9.45 19.16
CA ASP A 290 -8.59 9.25 20.11
C ASP A 290 -9.20 7.84 20.04
N GLU A 291 -8.64 6.95 19.22
CA GLU A 291 -9.09 5.58 18.99
C GLU A 291 -10.54 5.47 18.48
N SER A 292 -11.14 6.57 18.01
CA SER A 292 -12.56 6.61 17.64
C SER A 292 -12.85 6.10 16.23
N ARG A 293 -11.86 6.09 15.34
CA ARG A 293 -12.03 5.78 13.92
C ARG A 293 -10.75 5.31 13.26
N LEU A 294 -10.92 4.73 12.07
CA LEU A 294 -9.82 4.48 11.13
C LEU A 294 -9.66 5.68 10.19
N GLU A 295 -8.42 6.04 9.88
CA GLU A 295 -8.06 7.13 8.97
C GLU A 295 -7.13 6.63 7.88
N LEU A 296 -7.26 7.18 6.68
CA LEU A 296 -6.25 7.09 5.63
C LEU A 296 -5.25 8.22 5.85
N VAL A 297 -3.97 7.90 5.87
CA VAL A 297 -2.85 8.82 6.01
C VAL A 297 -2.06 8.82 4.71
N ASP A 298 -2.02 9.95 4.00
CA ASP A 298 -1.33 10.05 2.72
C ASP A 298 0.19 10.29 2.86
N ALA A 299 0.84 10.48 1.72
CA ALA A 299 2.26 10.81 1.66
C ALA A 299 2.60 12.18 2.31
N MET A 300 1.63 13.07 2.54
CA MET A 300 1.85 14.35 3.22
C MET A 300 1.56 14.31 4.71
N GLY A 301 1.05 13.19 5.22
CA GLY A 301 0.56 13.10 6.59
C GLY A 301 -0.80 13.75 6.78
N VAL A 302 -1.48 14.10 5.68
CA VAL A 302 -2.89 14.47 5.72
C VAL A 302 -3.68 13.23 6.10
N ARG A 303 -4.67 13.42 6.97
CA ARG A 303 -5.52 12.36 7.51
C ARG A 303 -6.97 12.57 7.05
N ALA A 304 -7.60 11.51 6.54
CA ALA A 304 -9.02 11.50 6.21
C ALA A 304 -9.71 10.29 6.84
N PRO A 305 -10.90 10.46 7.45
CA PRO A 305 -11.65 9.33 7.99
C PRO A 305 -11.98 8.28 6.91
N LEU A 306 -11.88 7.00 7.26
CA LEU A 306 -12.36 5.89 6.45
C LEU A 306 -13.75 5.47 6.94
N GLY A 307 -14.76 5.66 6.09
CA GLY A 307 -16.10 5.16 6.30
C GLY A 307 -16.13 3.64 6.13
N LEU A 308 -16.44 2.93 7.21
CA LEU A 308 -16.56 1.47 7.24
C LEU A 308 -18.03 1.04 7.21
N ARG A 309 -18.29 -0.18 6.74
CA ARG A 309 -19.64 -0.74 6.70
C ARG A 309 -20.16 -1.14 8.08
N VAL A 310 -19.24 -1.39 9.01
CA VAL A 310 -19.53 -1.77 10.40
C VAL A 310 -18.90 -0.70 11.28
N PRO A 311 -19.58 -0.27 12.36
CA PRO A 311 -19.03 0.74 13.27
C PRO A 311 -17.65 0.35 13.79
N PHE A 312 -16.74 1.33 13.86
CA PHE A 312 -15.32 1.06 14.12
C PHE A 312 -15.09 0.45 15.51
N GLU A 313 -15.89 0.85 16.50
CA GLU A 313 -15.87 0.35 17.88
C GLU A 313 -16.22 -1.15 17.99
N MET A 314 -16.69 -1.78 16.92
CA MET A 314 -16.89 -3.23 16.87
C MET A 314 -15.61 -4.01 16.56
N TYR A 315 -14.54 -3.36 16.13
CA TYR A 315 -13.31 -4.02 15.70
C TYR A 315 -12.23 -4.07 16.77
N ASP A 316 -11.44 -5.15 16.75
CA ASP A 316 -10.16 -5.20 17.45
C ASP A 316 -9.14 -4.36 16.68
N GLN A 317 -8.76 -3.23 17.25
CA GLN A 317 -7.78 -2.30 16.69
C GLN A 317 -6.43 -2.96 16.33
N ARG A 318 -6.01 -3.98 17.09
CA ARG A 318 -4.73 -4.67 16.87
C ARG A 318 -4.75 -5.63 15.69
N SER A 319 -5.95 -5.89 15.14
CA SER A 319 -6.14 -6.79 14.00
C SER A 319 -5.96 -6.12 12.64
N LEU A 320 -5.63 -4.82 12.61
CA LEU A 320 -5.41 -4.09 11.35
C LEU A 320 -4.23 -4.68 10.58
N ILE A 321 -4.54 -5.23 9.41
CA ILE A 321 -3.56 -5.73 8.43
C ILE A 321 -3.83 -5.02 7.11
N GLU A 322 -2.77 -4.66 6.39
CA GLU A 322 -2.86 -3.84 5.19
C GLU A 322 -1.97 -4.39 4.07
N ARG A 323 -2.41 -4.22 2.82
CA ARG A 323 -1.65 -4.53 1.60
C ARG A 323 -1.92 -3.46 0.53
N GLU A 324 -0.86 -2.90 -0.03
CA GLU A 324 -0.94 -1.98 -1.17
C GLU A 324 -0.90 -2.78 -2.47
N ALA A 325 -1.84 -2.52 -3.37
CA ALA A 325 -1.83 -2.97 -4.75
C ALA A 325 -1.32 -1.83 -5.63
N VAL A 326 -0.45 -2.15 -6.59
CA VAL A 326 0.23 -1.14 -7.42
C VAL A 326 -0.57 -0.77 -8.67
N ASP A 327 -1.37 -1.70 -9.20
CA ASP A 327 -2.07 -1.52 -10.47
C ASP A 327 -3.46 -2.18 -10.45
N PRO A 328 -4.57 -1.41 -10.37
CA PRO A 328 -4.60 0.02 -10.05
C PRO A 328 -4.18 0.28 -8.58
N PRO A 329 -3.73 1.52 -8.25
CA PRO A 329 -3.28 1.86 -6.91
C PRO A 329 -4.42 1.81 -5.90
N ARG A 330 -4.39 0.82 -5.01
CA ARG A 330 -5.40 0.59 -3.97
C ARG A 330 -4.74 0.18 -2.66
N LEU A 331 -5.36 0.55 -1.55
CA LEU A 331 -5.05 -0.01 -0.24
C LEU A 331 -6.14 -1.00 0.13
N ALA A 332 -5.79 -2.28 0.19
CA ALA A 332 -6.61 -3.29 0.83
C ALA A 332 -6.23 -3.37 2.32
N PHE A 333 -7.21 -3.52 3.18
CA PHE A 333 -6.96 -3.73 4.61
C PHE A 333 -8.03 -4.59 5.24
N SER A 334 -7.73 -5.21 6.37
CA SER A 334 -8.67 -6.03 7.12
C SER A 334 -8.73 -5.65 8.58
N LEU A 335 -9.88 -5.87 9.19
CA LEU A 335 -10.11 -5.79 10.63
C LEU A 335 -10.90 -7.02 11.08
N THR A 336 -10.69 -7.45 12.31
CA THR A 336 -11.43 -8.53 12.97
C THR A 336 -12.42 -7.94 13.95
N VAL A 337 -13.68 -8.36 13.87
CA VAL A 337 -14.71 -7.99 14.87
C VAL A 337 -14.28 -8.51 16.23
N ASP A 338 -14.18 -7.60 17.21
CA ASP A 338 -13.86 -7.95 18.59
C ASP A 338 -15.00 -8.78 19.17
N PRO A 339 -14.76 -10.02 19.63
CA PRO A 339 -15.79 -10.83 20.31
C PRO A 339 -16.37 -10.14 21.54
N LEU A 340 -15.63 -9.20 22.16
CA LEU A 340 -16.00 -8.47 23.36
C LEU A 340 -16.28 -6.97 23.08
N ASN A 341 -16.74 -6.65 21.87
CA ASN A 341 -17.17 -5.29 21.53
C ASN A 341 -18.28 -4.74 22.48
N PRO A 342 -18.51 -3.42 22.54
CA PRO A 342 -19.45 -2.83 23.49
C PRO A 342 -20.88 -3.41 23.40
N PRO A 343 -21.48 -3.60 22.20
CA PRO A 343 -22.74 -4.34 22.06
C PRO A 343 -22.72 -5.77 22.64
N ALA A 344 -21.64 -6.53 22.42
CA ALA A 344 -21.46 -7.89 22.94
C ALA A 344 -21.38 -7.93 24.48
N LEU A 345 -20.72 -6.95 25.09
CA LEU A 345 -20.66 -6.78 26.54
C LEU A 345 -22.03 -6.43 27.12
N ALA A 346 -22.75 -5.49 26.49
CA ALA A 346 -24.09 -5.07 26.94
C ALA A 346 -25.08 -6.23 27.00
N ARG A 347 -25.04 -7.12 26.00
CA ARG A 347 -25.87 -8.33 25.94
C ARG A 347 -25.28 -9.54 26.67
N LYS A 348 -24.11 -9.39 27.31
CA LYS A 348 -23.36 -10.45 28.04
C LYS A 348 -23.14 -11.73 27.21
N LYS A 349 -22.89 -11.58 25.91
CA LYS A 349 -22.68 -12.71 24.99
C LYS A 349 -21.65 -12.32 23.94
N ALA A 350 -20.50 -13.00 23.94
CA ALA A 350 -19.45 -12.75 22.98
C ALA A 350 -19.94 -12.91 21.53
N ASP A 351 -19.47 -12.04 20.64
CA ASP A 351 -19.63 -12.19 19.20
C ASP A 351 -18.69 -13.27 18.66
N VAL A 352 -19.09 -13.90 17.56
CA VAL A 352 -18.18 -14.75 16.80
C VAL A 352 -17.18 -13.84 16.09
N PRO A 353 -15.86 -14.02 16.26
CA PRO A 353 -14.88 -13.21 15.56
C PRO A 353 -15.00 -13.40 14.04
N LYS A 354 -15.06 -12.28 13.31
CA LYS A 354 -15.20 -12.25 11.85
C LYS A 354 -14.14 -11.33 11.26
N LEU A 355 -13.49 -11.76 10.18
CA LEU A 355 -12.62 -10.92 9.38
C LEU A 355 -13.47 -10.15 8.38
N ASP A 356 -13.35 -8.83 8.39
CA ASP A 356 -13.85 -7.97 7.32
C ASP A 356 -12.67 -7.46 6.50
N LEU A 357 -12.77 -7.59 5.18
CA LEU A 357 -11.81 -7.10 4.21
C LEU A 357 -12.40 -5.91 3.48
N TYR A 358 -11.60 -4.86 3.35
CA TYR A 358 -11.94 -3.60 2.72
C TYR A 358 -10.93 -3.25 1.64
N GLN A 359 -11.35 -2.40 0.70
CA GLN A 359 -10.45 -1.71 -0.20
C GLN A 359 -10.81 -0.23 -0.33
N VAL A 360 -9.81 0.61 -0.54
CA VAL A 360 -9.99 2.03 -0.84
C VAL A 360 -9.05 2.43 -1.98
N ALA A 361 -9.55 3.23 -2.91
CA ALA A 361 -8.74 3.80 -3.98
C ALA A 361 -7.74 4.79 -3.37
N LEU A 362 -6.48 4.73 -3.84
CA LEU A 362 -5.45 5.65 -3.34
C LEU A 362 -5.54 6.99 -4.08
N PRO A 363 -5.63 8.12 -3.35
CA PRO A 363 -5.50 9.44 -3.98
C PRO A 363 -4.06 9.68 -4.44
N GLU A 364 -3.86 10.55 -5.44
CA GLU A 364 -2.52 11.03 -5.74
C GLU A 364 -1.95 11.82 -4.54
N PRO A 365 -0.62 11.91 -4.39
CA PRO A 365 0.00 12.66 -3.30
C PRO A 365 -0.55 14.10 -3.18
N GLY A 366 -1.03 14.46 -1.99
CA GLY A 366 -1.59 15.79 -1.70
C GLY A 366 -3.03 16.03 -2.17
N GLN A 367 -3.70 15.02 -2.73
CA GLN A 367 -5.13 15.12 -3.08
C GLN A 367 -6.08 14.71 -1.94
N LEU A 368 -5.54 14.18 -0.85
CA LEU A 368 -6.36 13.83 0.31
C LEU A 368 -6.87 15.11 0.98
N VAL A 369 -8.18 15.19 1.20
CA VAL A 369 -8.83 16.34 1.86
C VAL A 369 -9.06 15.99 3.33
N PRO A 370 -8.53 16.78 4.29
CA PRO A 370 -8.76 16.52 5.70
C PRO A 370 -10.25 16.50 6.05
N GLN A 371 -10.64 15.61 6.97
CA GLN A 371 -12.00 15.53 7.52
C GLN A 371 -13.12 15.18 6.52
N VAL A 372 -12.81 14.96 5.24
CA VAL A 372 -13.77 14.45 4.26
C VAL A 372 -13.70 12.93 4.27
N PRO A 373 -14.76 12.21 4.70
CA PRO A 373 -14.72 10.76 4.78
C PRO A 373 -14.55 10.12 3.40
N LEU A 374 -13.62 9.18 3.31
CA LEU A 374 -13.49 8.28 2.15
C LEU A 374 -14.29 7.01 2.42
N THR A 375 -15.09 6.57 1.44
CA THR A 375 -15.82 5.31 1.57
C THR A 375 -14.90 4.13 1.26
N ALA A 376 -14.65 3.28 2.25
CA ALA A 376 -13.99 2.00 2.02
C ALA A 376 -15.02 0.99 1.50
N GLU A 377 -14.71 0.35 0.38
CA GLU A 377 -15.54 -0.69 -0.18
C GLU A 377 -15.35 -1.98 0.63
N HIS A 378 -16.44 -2.49 1.20
CA HIS A 378 -16.44 -3.77 1.91
C HIS A 378 -16.43 -4.93 0.91
N LEU A 379 -15.32 -5.65 0.83
CA LEU A 379 -15.12 -6.75 -0.11
C LEU A 379 -15.72 -8.06 0.40
N LEU A 380 -15.43 -8.41 1.65
CA LEU A 380 -15.62 -9.76 2.15
C LEU A 380 -15.77 -9.77 3.66
N ARG A 381 -16.69 -10.58 4.18
CA ARG A 381 -16.80 -10.94 5.59
C ARG A 381 -16.72 -12.45 5.75
N VAL A 382 -15.83 -12.96 6.60
CA VAL A 382 -15.70 -14.40 6.87
C VAL A 382 -15.56 -14.68 8.36
N PRO A 383 -16.05 -15.82 8.88
CA PRO A 383 -15.76 -16.23 10.25
C PRO A 383 -14.26 -16.53 10.40
N MET A 384 -13.68 -16.19 11.56
CA MET A 384 -12.27 -16.46 11.87
C MET A 384 -12.04 -17.91 12.35
N ASN A 385 -13.05 -18.55 12.94
CA ASN A 385 -12.97 -19.91 13.50
C ASN A 385 -11.77 -20.08 14.46
N ASP A 386 -11.51 -19.05 15.27
CA ASP A 386 -10.41 -18.95 16.23
C ASP A 386 -8.99 -19.16 15.66
N ARG A 387 -8.81 -18.96 14.35
CA ARG A 387 -7.50 -19.11 13.70
C ARG A 387 -7.03 -17.75 13.17
N PRO A 388 -5.73 -17.40 13.34
CA PRO A 388 -5.14 -16.29 12.60
C PRO A 388 -5.25 -16.54 11.10
N VAL A 389 -5.31 -15.47 10.32
CA VAL A 389 -5.45 -15.56 8.88
C VAL A 389 -4.40 -14.70 8.18
N GLY A 390 -3.83 -15.24 7.11
CA GLY A 390 -3.20 -14.43 6.05
C GLY A 390 -4.22 -14.24 4.93
N TRP A 391 -4.13 -13.16 4.18
CA TRP A 391 -4.96 -12.98 3.00
C TRP A 391 -4.21 -12.27 1.87
N THR A 392 -4.66 -12.49 0.64
CA THR A 392 -4.28 -11.69 -0.52
C THR A 392 -5.50 -11.45 -1.40
N VAL A 393 -5.54 -10.32 -2.09
CA VAL A 393 -6.64 -9.91 -2.98
C VAL A 393 -6.07 -9.44 -4.30
N HIS A 394 -6.68 -9.88 -5.40
CA HIS A 394 -6.37 -9.39 -6.74
C HIS A 394 -7.56 -9.61 -7.68
N GLY A 395 -7.95 -8.57 -8.42
CA GLY A 395 -9.15 -8.60 -9.24
C GLY A 395 -10.38 -9.04 -8.44
N SER A 396 -11.15 -9.98 -8.99
CA SER A 396 -12.37 -10.52 -8.36
C SER A 396 -12.12 -11.67 -7.37
N TYR A 397 -10.88 -11.88 -6.93
CA TYR A 397 -10.53 -13.01 -6.05
C TYR A 397 -9.87 -12.56 -4.75
N VAL A 398 -10.23 -13.25 -3.67
CA VAL A 398 -9.56 -13.19 -2.37
C VAL A 398 -9.13 -14.59 -1.99
N VAL A 399 -7.88 -14.75 -1.53
CA VAL A 399 -7.40 -15.98 -0.90
C VAL A 399 -7.17 -15.73 0.57
N ILE A 400 -7.69 -16.61 1.42
CA ILE A 400 -7.46 -16.62 2.86
C ILE A 400 -6.67 -17.86 3.23
N LEU A 401 -5.51 -17.68 3.84
CA LEU A 401 -4.71 -18.74 4.44
C LEU A 401 -5.09 -18.89 5.92
N ARG A 402 -5.67 -20.03 6.30
CA ARG A 402 -6.02 -20.34 7.69
C ARG A 402 -4.77 -20.81 8.43
N LYS A 403 -4.15 -19.93 9.19
CA LYS A 403 -2.92 -20.26 9.92
C LYS A 403 -3.20 -21.16 11.12
N PHE A 404 -2.18 -21.90 11.53
CA PHE A 404 -2.25 -22.63 12.80
C PHE A 404 -2.28 -21.67 13.99
N LYS A 405 -2.95 -22.06 15.08
CA LYS A 405 -3.04 -21.25 16.30
C LYS A 405 -1.67 -21.00 16.96
N SER A 406 -0.78 -21.97 16.91
CA SER A 406 0.53 -21.95 17.59
C SER A 406 1.72 -21.80 16.64
N PHE A 407 1.49 -21.62 15.34
CA PHE A 407 2.55 -21.57 14.34
C PHE A 407 2.28 -20.47 13.30
N ALA A 408 3.10 -19.42 13.35
CA ALA A 408 2.86 -18.18 12.62
C ALA A 408 3.16 -18.25 11.11
N ARG A 409 4.00 -19.22 10.68
CA ARG A 409 4.54 -19.29 9.32
C ARG A 409 3.54 -19.78 8.27
N GLY A 410 2.47 -20.49 8.66
CA GLY A 410 1.58 -21.04 7.66
C GLY A 410 0.34 -21.72 8.20
N GLY A 411 -0.37 -22.40 7.29
CA GLY A 411 -1.69 -22.99 7.53
C GLY A 411 -1.90 -24.34 6.86
N ASP A 412 -2.85 -25.11 7.36
CA ASP A 412 -3.25 -26.42 6.79
C ASP A 412 -4.16 -26.29 5.57
N ALA A 413 -4.76 -25.11 5.36
CA ALA A 413 -5.66 -24.87 4.25
C ALA A 413 -5.63 -23.42 3.77
N PHE A 414 -5.88 -23.23 2.47
CA PHE A 414 -6.29 -21.95 1.92
C PHE A 414 -7.71 -22.02 1.35
N GLU A 415 -8.40 -20.89 1.40
CA GLU A 415 -9.77 -20.68 0.97
C GLU A 415 -9.78 -19.65 -0.14
N VAL A 416 -10.49 -19.91 -1.24
CA VAL A 416 -10.65 -18.98 -2.37
C VAL A 416 -12.07 -18.45 -2.38
N TYR A 417 -12.21 -17.14 -2.48
CA TYR A 417 -13.47 -16.42 -2.57
C TYR A 417 -13.52 -15.63 -3.87
N THR A 418 -14.71 -15.56 -4.47
CA THR A 418 -15.02 -14.64 -5.55
C THR A 418 -15.75 -13.43 -4.98
N ILE A 419 -15.24 -12.24 -5.23
CA ILE A 419 -15.83 -10.94 -4.83
C ILE A 419 -16.38 -10.23 -6.07
N ARG A 420 -17.38 -9.37 -5.86
CA ARG A 420 -18.12 -8.70 -6.95
C ARG A 420 -17.44 -7.44 -7.43
#